data_AF-A0A945X6L4-F1
#
_entry.id   AF-A0A945X6L4-F1
#
_cell.length_a   1.000
_cell.length_b   1.000
_cell.length_c   1.000
_cell.angle_alpha   90.00
_cell.angle_beta   90.00
_cell.angle_gamma   90.00
#
_symmetry.space_group_name_H-M   'P 1'
#
loop_
_entity.id
_entity.type
_entity.pdbx_description
1 polymer ?
#
loop_
_entity_poly.entity_id
_entity_poly.type
_entity_poly.pdbx_seq_one_letter_code
_entity_poly.pdbx_strand_id
1 'polypeptide(L)'
;EEFQFTVKNVNRLEPAELNVELFDKVYGPGAIKDEKEFKAKVKSEAETQFVGESDRMLKNDVVTYFVDKLKLAMPNEFLKRWLVQTSEQPITMEMLETEYDMYAKSLQWQLIENKILENHSIKVTQDDVLAHTKVLISAQMKQYGQPEGDDKQLTDIATNILKNEEERKKVYDQIFDERTLAVYKENFKLTEKSVSYDEFVKLASGK
;
A
#
# COMPACT_ATOMS: atom_id res chain seq x y z
N GLU A 1 -26.81 19.70 25.60
CA GLU A 1 -26.68 18.47 26.41
C GLU A 1 -25.52 18.66 27.36
N GLU A 2 -25.73 18.41 28.66
CA GLU A 2 -24.65 18.42 29.65
C GLU A 2 -24.18 16.99 29.89
N PHE A 3 -22.90 16.73 29.62
CA PHE A 3 -22.28 15.44 29.91
C PHE A 3 -21.69 15.45 31.31
N GLN A 4 -22.06 14.48 32.13
CA GLN A 4 -21.49 14.24 33.44
C GLN A 4 -20.66 12.96 33.42
N PHE A 5 -19.37 13.07 33.74
CA PHE A 5 -18.46 11.93 33.89
C PHE A 5 -17.99 11.83 35.34
N THR A 6 -17.89 10.60 35.83
CA THR A 6 -17.31 10.29 37.16
C THR A 6 -15.96 9.59 36.96
N VAL A 7 -14.90 10.20 37.48
CA VAL A 7 -13.56 9.61 37.45
C VAL A 7 -13.55 8.37 38.35
N LYS A 8 -13.35 7.20 37.75
CA LYS A 8 -13.27 5.92 38.49
C LYS A 8 -11.87 5.61 39.00
N ASN A 9 -10.85 5.91 38.20
CA ASN A 9 -9.45 5.63 38.52
C ASN A 9 -8.53 6.66 37.85
N VAL A 10 -7.37 6.87 38.47
CA VAL A 10 -6.26 7.66 37.91
C VAL A 10 -5.03 6.77 37.88
N ASN A 11 -4.58 6.41 36.68
CA ASN A 11 -3.36 5.63 36.48
C ASN A 11 -2.25 6.56 35.97
N ARG A 12 -1.01 6.29 36.38
CA ARG A 12 0.19 6.93 35.81
C ARG A 12 0.93 5.91 34.96
N LEU A 13 1.35 6.33 33.77
CA LEU A 13 2.17 5.52 32.88
C LEU A 13 3.63 5.82 33.16
N GLU A 14 4.39 4.79 33.52
CA GLU A 14 5.85 4.87 33.67
C GLU A 14 6.50 4.01 32.57
N PRO A 15 7.60 4.46 31.95
CA PRO A 15 8.33 3.66 30.98
C PRO A 15 8.81 2.36 31.62
N ALA A 16 8.50 1.23 30.98
CA ALA A 16 9.03 -0.06 31.41
C ALA A 16 10.55 -0.12 31.20
N GLU A 17 11.25 -0.79 32.11
CA GLU A 17 12.67 -1.10 31.93
C GLU A 17 12.86 -2.05 30.73
N LEU A 18 13.98 -1.89 30.01
CA LEU A 18 14.36 -2.77 28.90
C LEU A 18 14.90 -4.11 29.43
N ASN A 19 13.99 -4.95 29.93
CA ASN A 19 14.30 -6.24 30.52
C ASN A 19 13.43 -7.36 29.91
N VAL A 20 13.71 -8.60 30.31
CA VAL A 20 13.01 -9.79 29.82
C VAL A 20 11.50 -9.72 30.03
N GLU A 21 11.02 -9.08 31.10
CA GLU A 21 9.58 -8.92 31.34
C GLU A 21 8.92 -8.06 30.25
N LEU A 22 9.56 -6.96 29.85
CA LEU A 22 9.07 -6.16 28.72
C LEU A 22 9.16 -6.95 27.42
N PHE A 23 10.26 -7.66 27.19
CA PHE A 23 10.46 -8.39 25.94
C PHE A 23 9.43 -9.50 25.75
N ASP A 24 9.14 -10.26 26.81
CA ASP A 24 8.13 -11.30 26.84
C ASP A 24 6.71 -10.74 26.64
N LYS A 25 6.43 -9.53 27.15
CA LYS A 25 5.15 -8.84 26.93
C LYS A 25 4.95 -8.39 25.49
N VAL A 26 6.02 -8.00 24.79
CA VAL A 26 5.95 -7.49 23.41
C VAL A 26 5.99 -8.62 22.38
N TYR A 27 6.90 -9.58 22.54
CA TYR A 27 7.19 -10.60 21.54
C TYR A 27 6.83 -12.03 21.96
N GLY A 28 6.38 -12.22 23.21
CA GLY A 28 6.06 -13.51 23.78
C GLY A 28 7.23 -14.15 24.54
N PRO A 29 6.94 -15.11 25.44
CA PRO A 29 7.93 -15.70 26.33
C PRO A 29 9.11 -16.34 25.60
N GLY A 30 10.33 -15.90 25.92
CA GLY A 30 11.57 -16.51 25.42
C GLY A 30 11.90 -16.18 23.96
N ALA A 31 11.15 -15.28 23.31
CA ALA A 31 11.42 -14.83 21.94
C ALA A 31 12.67 -13.94 21.85
N ILE A 32 12.97 -13.18 22.90
CA ILE A 32 14.07 -12.21 22.97
C ILE A 32 14.76 -12.34 24.33
N LYS A 33 16.08 -12.47 24.33
CA LYS A 33 16.86 -12.80 25.53
C LYS A 33 17.51 -11.59 26.19
N ASP A 34 17.82 -10.57 25.40
CA ASP A 34 18.54 -9.40 25.88
C ASP A 34 18.16 -8.12 25.10
N GLU A 35 18.63 -6.99 25.61
CA GLU A 35 18.37 -5.67 25.01
C GLU A 35 18.91 -5.56 23.57
N LYS A 36 19.99 -6.29 23.24
CA LYS A 36 20.60 -6.25 21.91
C LYS A 36 19.70 -6.95 20.90
N GLU A 37 19.16 -8.12 21.24
CA GLU A 37 18.17 -8.84 20.44
C GLU A 37 16.89 -8.00 20.29
N PHE A 38 16.42 -7.36 21.38
CA PHE A 38 15.25 -6.48 21.33
C PHE A 38 15.45 -5.32 20.34
N LYS A 39 16.56 -4.58 20.46
CA LYS A 39 16.87 -3.47 19.55
C LYS A 39 17.05 -3.92 18.10
N ALA A 40 17.66 -5.09 17.88
CA ALA A 40 17.81 -5.65 16.54
C ALA A 40 16.45 -6.03 15.93
N LYS A 41 15.54 -6.58 16.73
CA LYS A 41 14.18 -6.92 16.30
C LYS A 41 13.38 -5.68 15.92
N VAL A 42 13.37 -4.66 16.79
CA VAL A 42 12.73 -3.36 16.52
C VAL A 42 13.31 -2.71 15.26
N LYS A 43 14.63 -2.75 15.09
CA LYS A 43 15.30 -2.22 13.89
C LYS A 43 14.84 -2.95 12.63
N SER A 44 14.82 -4.28 12.63
CA SER A 44 14.39 -5.08 11.47
C SER A 44 12.92 -4.84 11.12
N GLU A 45 12.06 -4.66 12.12
CA GLU A 45 10.64 -4.30 11.90
C GLU A 45 10.50 -2.91 11.28
N ALA A 46 11.26 -1.93 11.78
CA ALA A 46 11.31 -0.60 11.20
C ALA A 46 11.82 -0.63 9.74
N GLU A 47 12.92 -1.36 9.47
CA GLU A 47 13.46 -1.53 8.12
C GLU A 47 12.43 -2.12 7.15
N THR A 48 11.66 -3.12 7.59
CA THR A 48 10.60 -3.73 6.78
C THR A 48 9.53 -2.73 6.38
N GLN A 49 9.16 -1.80 7.26
CA GLN A 49 8.20 -0.73 6.93
C GLN A 49 8.77 0.23 5.88
N PHE A 50 10.06 0.57 5.96
CA PHE A 50 10.71 1.45 4.98
C PHE A 50 10.87 0.81 3.59
N VAL A 51 10.93 -0.52 3.49
CA VAL A 51 10.93 -1.21 2.19
C VAL A 51 9.64 -0.88 1.42
N GLY A 52 8.48 -0.99 2.07
CA GLY A 52 7.19 -0.69 1.43
C GLY A 52 7.10 0.75 0.95
N GLU A 53 7.57 1.71 1.76
CA GLU A 53 7.61 3.12 1.36
C GLU A 53 8.62 3.40 0.23
N SER A 54 9.77 2.73 0.25
CA SER A 54 10.78 2.84 -0.83
C SER A 54 10.23 2.28 -2.15
N ASP A 55 9.48 1.20 -2.09
CA ASP A 55 8.82 0.60 -3.25
C ASP A 55 7.71 1.49 -3.82
N ARG A 56 6.95 2.16 -2.94
CA ARG A 56 5.97 3.19 -3.35
C ARG A 56 6.66 4.35 -4.07
N MET A 57 7.80 4.81 -3.54
CA MET A 57 8.59 5.86 -4.21
C MET A 57 9.12 5.40 -5.57
N LEU A 58 9.64 4.17 -5.67
CA LEU A 58 10.12 3.62 -6.94
C LEU A 58 9.01 3.60 -7.99
N LYS A 59 7.78 3.23 -7.63
CA LYS A 59 6.64 3.30 -8.56
C LYS A 59 6.39 4.71 -9.05
N ASN A 60 6.39 5.70 -8.16
CA ASN A 60 6.20 7.11 -8.53
C ASN A 60 7.31 7.61 -9.47
N ASP A 61 8.55 7.19 -9.23
CA ASP A 61 9.69 7.51 -10.10
C ASP A 61 9.51 6.89 -11.50
N VAL A 62 9.06 5.63 -11.57
CA VAL A 62 8.77 4.96 -12.84
C VAL A 62 7.65 5.66 -13.61
N VAL A 63 6.56 6.02 -12.92
CA VAL A 63 5.43 6.77 -13.51
C VAL A 63 5.94 8.08 -14.09
N THR A 64 6.65 8.87 -13.29
CA THR A 64 7.16 10.18 -13.67
C THR A 64 8.13 10.05 -14.85
N TYR A 65 9.06 9.11 -14.78
CA TYR A 65 10.02 8.85 -15.85
C TYR A 65 9.33 8.53 -17.18
N PHE A 66 8.35 7.62 -17.20
CA PHE A 66 7.69 7.26 -18.46
C PHE A 66 6.80 8.38 -19.01
N VAL A 67 6.03 9.05 -18.15
CA VAL A 67 5.18 10.17 -18.55
C VAL A 67 6.04 11.30 -19.16
N ASP A 68 7.13 11.66 -18.48
CA ASP A 68 8.02 12.74 -18.93
C ASP A 68 8.86 12.36 -20.15
N LYS A 69 9.23 11.08 -20.29
CA LYS A 69 10.03 10.61 -21.43
C LYS A 69 9.20 10.43 -22.69
N LEU A 70 8.00 9.86 -22.58
CA LEU A 70 7.16 9.54 -23.73
C LEU A 70 6.34 10.74 -24.21
N LYS A 71 5.93 11.63 -23.30
CA LYS A 71 5.17 12.86 -23.61
C LYS A 71 4.04 12.61 -24.60
N LEU A 72 3.21 11.60 -24.31
CA LEU A 72 2.13 11.19 -25.21
C LEU A 72 1.18 12.35 -25.49
N ALA A 73 0.93 12.63 -26.77
CA ALA A 73 -0.01 13.68 -27.16
C ALA A 73 -1.44 13.20 -26.90
N MET A 74 -2.12 13.83 -25.95
CA MET A 74 -3.50 13.51 -25.61
C MET A 74 -4.48 14.39 -26.41
N PRO A 75 -5.62 13.84 -26.86
CA PRO A 75 -6.64 14.61 -27.59
C PRO A 75 -7.43 15.51 -26.62
N ASN A 76 -6.77 16.58 -26.16
CA ASN A 76 -7.23 17.32 -24.99
C ASN A 76 -8.61 17.95 -25.15
N GLU A 77 -8.90 18.52 -26.32
CA GLU A 77 -10.22 19.11 -26.58
C GLU A 77 -11.35 18.08 -26.60
N PHE A 78 -11.06 16.85 -27.04
CA PHE A 78 -12.04 15.78 -27.03
C PHE A 78 -12.28 15.32 -25.59
N LEU A 79 -11.21 15.06 -24.82
CA LEU A 79 -11.31 14.58 -23.45
C LEU A 79 -12.02 15.58 -22.54
N LYS A 80 -11.72 16.88 -22.66
CA LYS A 80 -12.44 17.94 -21.94
C LYS A 80 -13.93 17.95 -22.26
N ARG A 81 -14.29 17.89 -23.56
CA ARG A 81 -15.70 17.83 -23.99
C ARG A 81 -16.40 16.56 -23.50
N TRP A 82 -15.69 15.43 -23.56
CA TRP A 82 -16.20 14.14 -23.12
C TRP A 82 -16.48 14.14 -21.61
N LEU A 83 -15.56 14.62 -20.78
CA LEU A 83 -15.74 14.74 -19.33
C LEU A 83 -16.98 15.55 -18.96
N VAL A 84 -17.21 16.70 -19.61
CA VAL A 84 -18.41 17.52 -19.38
C VAL A 84 -19.69 16.78 -19.73
N GLN A 85 -19.67 15.95 -20.78
CA GLN A 85 -20.84 15.23 -21.27
C GLN A 85 -21.16 13.97 -20.46
N THR A 86 -20.14 13.28 -19.92
CA THR A 86 -20.31 12.00 -19.22
C THR A 86 -20.35 12.10 -17.71
N SER A 87 -20.02 13.26 -17.15
CA SER A 87 -20.02 13.43 -15.69
C SER A 87 -21.45 13.48 -15.13
N GLU A 88 -21.71 12.67 -14.11
CA GLU A 88 -22.96 12.71 -13.34
C GLU A 88 -23.09 13.99 -12.50
N GLN A 89 -21.97 14.65 -12.21
CA GLN A 89 -21.91 15.94 -11.51
C GLN A 89 -21.53 17.07 -12.49
N PRO A 90 -22.08 18.29 -12.35
CA PRO A 90 -21.72 19.40 -13.21
C PRO A 90 -20.22 19.74 -13.08
N ILE A 91 -19.44 19.50 -14.13
CA ILE A 91 -18.05 19.94 -14.19
C ILE A 91 -18.03 21.38 -14.68
N THR A 92 -17.53 22.30 -13.84
CA THR A 92 -17.33 23.71 -14.25
C THR A 92 -16.07 23.85 -15.08
N MET A 93 -15.96 24.91 -15.88
CA MET A 93 -14.72 25.19 -16.61
C MET A 93 -13.53 25.45 -15.69
N GLU A 94 -13.76 26.01 -14.51
CA GLU A 94 -12.71 26.22 -13.51
C GLU A 94 -12.15 24.90 -12.98
N MET A 95 -13.01 23.90 -12.71
CA MET A 95 -12.56 22.55 -12.33
C MET A 95 -11.78 21.86 -13.45
N LEU A 96 -12.17 22.08 -14.71
CA LEU A 96 -11.42 21.56 -15.86
C LEU A 96 -10.05 22.22 -16.01
N GLU A 97 -9.90 23.50 -15.69
CA GLU A 97 -8.59 24.14 -15.80
C GLU A 97 -7.63 23.68 -14.70
N THR A 98 -8.14 23.37 -13.52
CA THR A 98 -7.30 22.95 -12.38
C THR A 98 -7.02 21.44 -12.34
N GLU A 99 -7.98 20.59 -12.71
CA GLU A 99 -7.87 19.13 -12.52
C GLU A 99 -7.52 18.37 -13.81
N TYR A 100 -7.75 18.96 -14.99
CA TYR A 100 -7.59 18.26 -16.25
C TYR A 100 -6.16 17.78 -16.50
N ASP A 101 -5.16 18.58 -16.12
CA ASP A 101 -3.76 18.20 -16.35
C ASP A 101 -3.37 16.95 -15.53
N MET A 102 -3.88 16.85 -14.30
CA MET A 102 -3.70 15.64 -13.49
C MET A 102 -4.46 14.45 -14.09
N TYR A 103 -5.70 14.65 -14.54
CA TYR A 103 -6.48 13.62 -15.22
C TYR A 103 -5.76 13.12 -16.49
N ALA A 104 -5.26 14.02 -17.33
CA ALA A 104 -4.56 13.67 -18.56
C ALA A 104 -3.27 12.89 -18.28
N LYS A 105 -2.50 13.28 -17.25
CA LYS A 105 -1.32 12.53 -16.81
C LYS A 105 -1.68 11.13 -16.30
N SER A 106 -2.74 11.01 -15.52
CA SER A 106 -3.25 9.71 -15.05
C SER A 106 -3.65 8.81 -16.21
N LEU A 107 -4.37 9.35 -17.21
CA LEU A 107 -4.76 8.60 -18.39
C LEU A 107 -3.56 8.20 -19.27
N GLN A 108 -2.57 9.07 -19.42
CA GLN A 108 -1.31 8.72 -20.08
C GLN A 108 -0.61 7.56 -19.37
N TRP A 109 -0.49 7.63 -18.04
CA TRP A 109 0.07 6.56 -17.24
C TRP A 109 -0.69 5.26 -17.43
N GLN A 110 -2.02 5.28 -17.37
CA GLN A 110 -2.86 4.11 -17.57
C GLN A 110 -2.59 3.44 -18.94
N LEU A 111 -2.40 4.22 -20.00
CA LEU A 111 -2.06 3.68 -21.33
C LEU A 111 -0.67 3.02 -21.35
N ILE A 112 0.31 3.65 -20.69
CA ILE A 112 1.68 3.13 -20.59
C ILE A 112 1.69 1.84 -19.77
N GLU A 113 1.06 1.87 -18.59
CA GLU A 113 0.94 0.74 -17.68
C GLU A 113 0.29 -0.44 -18.40
N ASN A 114 -0.86 -0.23 -19.06
CA ASN A 114 -1.51 -1.27 -19.86
C ASN A 114 -0.59 -1.90 -20.91
N LYS A 115 0.28 -1.09 -21.54
CA LYS A 115 1.24 -1.62 -22.52
C LYS A 115 2.34 -2.45 -21.85
N ILE A 116 2.81 -2.04 -20.68
CA ILE A 116 3.76 -2.82 -19.87
C ILE A 116 3.13 -4.17 -19.49
N LEU A 117 1.88 -4.16 -19.04
CA LEU A 117 1.17 -5.40 -18.69
C LEU A 117 1.07 -6.37 -19.86
N GLU A 118 0.69 -5.86 -21.03
CA GLU A 118 0.58 -6.67 -22.25
C GLU A 118 1.94 -7.28 -22.62
N ASN A 119 3.00 -6.47 -22.62
CA ASN A 119 4.34 -6.89 -22.99
C ASN A 119 4.93 -7.93 -22.03
N HIS A 120 4.63 -7.82 -20.73
CA HIS A 120 5.12 -8.74 -19.70
C HIS A 120 4.11 -9.84 -19.33
N SER A 121 2.97 -9.91 -20.04
CA SER A 121 1.90 -10.89 -19.80
C SER A 121 1.44 -10.95 -18.34
N ILE A 122 1.40 -9.80 -17.66
CA ILE A 122 0.95 -9.72 -16.27
C ILE A 122 -0.57 -9.95 -16.25
N LYS A 123 -1.01 -11.04 -15.63
CA LYS A 123 -2.43 -11.41 -15.54
C LYS A 123 -2.79 -11.90 -14.16
N VAL A 124 -3.65 -11.18 -13.45
CA VAL A 124 -4.19 -11.63 -12.17
C VAL A 124 -5.39 -12.55 -12.43
N THR A 125 -5.30 -13.79 -11.95
CA THR A 125 -6.35 -14.80 -12.09
C THR A 125 -7.23 -14.85 -10.83
N GLN A 126 -8.39 -15.50 -10.92
CA GLN A 126 -9.26 -15.70 -9.76
C GLN A 126 -8.56 -16.52 -8.66
N ASP A 127 -7.75 -17.50 -9.06
CA ASP A 127 -6.97 -18.33 -8.13
C ASP A 127 -5.91 -17.50 -7.41
N ASP A 128 -5.27 -16.54 -8.10
CA ASP A 128 -4.34 -15.60 -7.48
C ASP A 128 -5.04 -14.74 -6.41
N VAL A 129 -6.22 -14.21 -6.75
CA VAL A 129 -7.02 -13.39 -5.82
C VAL A 129 -7.42 -14.21 -4.59
N LEU A 130 -7.86 -15.45 -4.78
CA LEU A 130 -8.22 -16.35 -3.69
C LEU A 130 -7.01 -16.68 -2.81
N ALA A 131 -5.89 -17.06 -3.43
CA ALA A 131 -4.67 -17.42 -2.72
C ALA A 131 -4.13 -16.23 -1.90
N HIS A 132 -4.07 -15.04 -2.50
CA HIS A 132 -3.62 -13.83 -1.80
C HIS A 132 -4.57 -13.44 -0.66
N THR A 133 -5.88 -13.54 -0.86
CA THR A 133 -6.87 -13.27 0.20
C THR A 133 -6.67 -14.20 1.40
N LYS A 134 -6.35 -15.49 1.16
CA LYS A 134 -6.05 -16.44 2.24
C LYS A 134 -4.78 -16.05 3.02
N VAL A 135 -3.76 -15.53 2.34
CA VAL A 135 -2.55 -15.00 3.00
C VAL A 135 -2.89 -13.81 3.89
N LEU A 136 -3.72 -12.88 3.40
CA LEU A 136 -4.17 -11.73 4.19
C LEU A 136 -4.97 -12.14 5.43
N ILE A 137 -5.89 -13.11 5.29
CA ILE A 137 -6.67 -13.64 6.42
C ILE A 137 -5.75 -14.31 7.44
N SER A 138 -4.80 -15.14 7.00
CA SER A 138 -3.84 -15.79 7.90
C SER A 138 -3.00 -14.75 8.66
N ALA A 139 -2.53 -13.71 7.97
CA ALA A 139 -1.80 -12.62 8.60
C ALA A 139 -2.65 -11.87 9.64
N GLN A 140 -3.91 -11.58 9.30
CA GLN A 140 -4.85 -10.92 10.21
C GLN A 140 -5.15 -11.79 11.45
N MET A 141 -5.38 -13.10 11.27
CA MET A 141 -5.59 -14.03 12.39
C MET A 141 -4.39 -14.02 13.34
N LYS A 142 -3.16 -14.11 12.79
CA LYS A 142 -1.92 -14.05 13.57
C LYS A 142 -1.79 -12.72 14.33
N GLN A 143 -2.14 -11.60 13.70
CA GLN A 143 -2.08 -10.28 14.34
C GLN A 143 -3.01 -10.16 15.56
N TYR A 144 -4.17 -10.83 15.53
CA TYR A 144 -5.10 -10.88 16.66
C TYR A 144 -4.87 -12.05 17.61
N GLY A 145 -3.76 -12.80 17.46
CA GLY A 145 -3.42 -13.94 18.30
C GLY A 145 -4.35 -15.15 18.10
N GLN A 146 -5.07 -15.22 16.98
CA GLN A 146 -5.91 -16.35 16.62
C GLN A 146 -5.07 -17.44 15.96
N PRO A 147 -5.33 -18.73 16.26
CA PRO A 147 -4.65 -19.82 15.57
C PRO A 147 -4.96 -19.79 14.07
N GLU A 148 -3.98 -20.14 13.26
CA GLU A 148 -4.15 -20.23 11.81
C GLU A 148 -5.21 -21.29 11.49
N GLY A 149 -6.28 -20.89 10.80
CA GLY A 149 -7.34 -21.81 10.37
C GLY A 149 -6.84 -22.84 9.36
N ASP A 150 -7.58 -23.93 9.18
CA ASP A 150 -7.27 -24.90 8.14
C ASP A 150 -7.53 -24.35 6.73
N ASP A 151 -7.00 -25.02 5.70
CA ASP A 151 -7.09 -24.57 4.31
C ASP A 151 -8.54 -24.36 3.86
N LYS A 152 -9.45 -25.19 4.34
CA LYS A 152 -10.87 -25.13 4.00
C LYS A 152 -11.52 -23.91 4.66
N GLN A 153 -11.27 -23.68 5.93
CA GLN A 153 -11.75 -22.50 6.66
C GLN A 153 -11.25 -21.20 6.01
N LEU A 154 -9.95 -21.13 5.68
CA LEU A 154 -9.38 -19.97 5.00
C LEU A 154 -10.03 -19.73 3.63
N THR A 155 -10.28 -20.81 2.88
CA THR A 155 -10.95 -20.73 1.57
C THR A 155 -12.40 -20.26 1.68
N ASP A 156 -13.14 -20.76 2.66
CA ASP A 156 -14.53 -20.35 2.90
C ASP A 156 -14.63 -18.87 3.28
N ILE A 157 -13.76 -18.39 4.17
CA ILE A 157 -13.68 -16.99 4.58
C ILE A 157 -13.28 -16.11 3.39
N ALA A 158 -12.21 -16.49 2.66
CA ALA A 158 -11.74 -15.74 1.49
C ALA A 158 -12.83 -15.62 0.43
N THR A 159 -13.50 -16.72 0.10
CA THR A 159 -14.62 -16.73 -0.85
C THR A 159 -15.74 -15.79 -0.41
N ASN A 160 -16.05 -15.74 0.89
CA ASN A 160 -17.08 -14.87 1.40
C ASN A 160 -16.69 -13.37 1.32
N ILE A 161 -15.43 -13.02 1.63
CA ILE A 161 -14.92 -11.66 1.49
C ILE A 161 -14.96 -11.22 0.02
N LEU A 162 -14.52 -12.08 -0.89
CA LEU A 162 -14.43 -11.79 -2.33
C LEU A 162 -15.77 -11.65 -3.05
N LYS A 163 -16.89 -11.97 -2.38
CA LYS A 163 -18.23 -11.60 -2.87
C LYS A 163 -18.43 -10.08 -2.89
N ASN A 164 -17.78 -9.36 -1.98
CA ASN A 164 -17.73 -7.91 -2.05
C ASN A 164 -16.82 -7.49 -3.21
N GLU A 165 -17.39 -6.74 -4.17
CA GLU A 165 -16.67 -6.25 -5.34
C GLU A 165 -15.55 -5.27 -5.01
N GLU A 166 -15.75 -4.42 -4.00
CA GLU A 166 -14.74 -3.47 -3.56
C GLU A 166 -13.53 -4.19 -2.97
N GLU A 167 -13.76 -5.19 -2.10
CA GLU A 167 -12.68 -6.00 -1.51
C GLU A 167 -11.97 -6.84 -2.57
N ARG A 168 -12.73 -7.45 -3.50
CA ARG A 168 -12.15 -8.19 -4.63
C ARG A 168 -11.26 -7.29 -5.49
N LYS A 169 -11.72 -6.08 -5.80
CA LYS A 169 -10.94 -5.09 -6.56
C LYS A 169 -9.68 -4.69 -5.81
N LYS A 170 -9.79 -4.42 -4.50
CA LYS A 170 -8.64 -4.07 -3.67
C LYS A 170 -7.56 -5.15 -3.65
N VAL A 171 -7.95 -6.42 -3.50
CA VAL A 171 -7.00 -7.54 -3.54
C VAL A 171 -6.40 -7.69 -4.94
N TYR A 172 -7.20 -7.51 -5.98
CA TYR A 172 -6.71 -7.50 -7.37
C TYR A 172 -5.63 -6.44 -7.56
N ASP A 173 -5.92 -5.20 -7.13
CA ASP A 173 -5.01 -4.05 -7.23
C ASP A 173 -3.71 -4.31 -6.45
N GLN A 174 -3.77 -4.95 -5.28
CA GLN A 174 -2.57 -5.33 -4.50
C GLN A 174 -1.67 -6.32 -5.25
N ILE A 175 -2.24 -7.42 -5.78
CA ILE A 175 -1.46 -8.42 -6.54
C ILE A 175 -0.88 -7.79 -7.80
N PHE A 176 -1.68 -6.94 -8.45
CA PHE A 176 -1.27 -6.19 -9.62
C PHE A 176 -0.07 -5.29 -9.31
N ASP A 177 -0.15 -4.57 -8.20
CA ASP A 177 0.89 -3.70 -7.68
C ASP A 177 2.20 -4.43 -7.38
N GLU A 178 2.12 -5.63 -6.81
CA GLU A 178 3.30 -6.46 -6.54
C GLU A 178 3.98 -6.92 -7.83
N ARG A 179 3.20 -7.37 -8.82
CA ARG A 179 3.72 -7.90 -10.08
C ARG A 179 4.33 -6.82 -10.96
N THR A 180 3.69 -5.66 -11.07
CA THR A 180 4.24 -4.52 -11.82
C THR A 180 5.53 -4.02 -11.19
N LEU A 181 5.60 -3.94 -9.86
CA LEU A 181 6.81 -3.58 -9.14
C LEU A 181 7.97 -4.56 -9.41
N ALA A 182 7.70 -5.87 -9.42
CA ALA A 182 8.70 -6.88 -9.77
C ALA A 182 9.27 -6.63 -11.19
N VAL A 183 8.38 -6.39 -12.17
CA VAL A 183 8.79 -6.04 -13.53
C VAL A 183 9.65 -4.77 -13.56
N TYR A 184 9.29 -3.73 -12.80
CA TYR A 184 10.09 -2.51 -12.73
C TYR A 184 11.49 -2.78 -12.16
N LYS A 185 11.58 -3.53 -11.06
CA LYS A 185 12.87 -3.87 -10.42
C LYS A 185 13.77 -4.72 -11.32
N GLU A 186 13.19 -5.59 -12.14
CA GLU A 186 13.95 -6.45 -13.08
C GLU A 186 14.46 -5.68 -14.31
N ASN A 187 13.70 -4.71 -14.80
CA ASN A 187 13.99 -4.05 -16.08
C ASN A 187 14.71 -2.70 -15.93
N PHE A 188 14.58 -2.03 -14.79
CA PHE A 188 15.29 -0.79 -14.52
C PHE A 188 16.64 -1.06 -13.84
N LYS A 189 17.66 -0.30 -14.24
CA LYS A 189 18.91 -0.23 -13.49
C LYS A 189 18.72 0.69 -12.28
N LEU A 190 18.34 0.10 -11.15
CA LEU A 190 18.14 0.83 -9.91
C LEU A 190 19.47 1.30 -9.31
N THR A 191 19.47 2.50 -8.74
CA THR A 191 20.62 3.04 -8.01
C THR A 191 20.21 3.26 -6.56
N GLU A 192 20.89 2.60 -5.64
CA GLU A 192 20.64 2.80 -4.20
C GLU A 192 21.18 4.16 -3.76
N LYS A 193 20.32 4.93 -3.11
CA LYS A 193 20.68 6.23 -2.53
C LYS A 193 20.46 6.20 -1.03
N SER A 194 21.54 6.31 -0.27
CA SER A 194 21.44 6.50 1.18
C SER A 194 20.93 7.91 1.47
N VAL A 195 19.90 7.98 2.29
CA VAL A 195 19.25 9.23 2.74
C VAL A 195 19.04 9.18 4.25
N SER A 196 19.00 10.35 4.88
CA SER A 196 18.57 10.47 6.28
C SER A 196 17.06 10.22 6.43
N TYR A 197 16.61 9.95 7.65
CA TYR A 197 15.17 9.81 7.94
C TYR A 197 14.38 11.06 7.56
N ASP A 198 14.89 12.26 7.87
CA ASP A 198 14.20 13.51 7.54
C ASP A 198 14.10 13.74 6.03
N GLU A 199 15.14 13.38 5.28
CA GLU A 199 15.11 13.42 3.82
C GLU A 199 14.13 12.40 3.25
N PHE A 200 14.09 11.19 3.81
CA PHE A 200 13.15 10.16 3.42
C PHE A 200 11.70 10.62 3.62
N VAL A 201 11.38 11.21 4.78
CA VAL A 201 10.03 11.73 5.07
C VAL A 201 9.63 12.84 4.09
N LYS A 202 10.54 13.75 3.74
CA LYS A 202 10.27 14.79 2.72
C LYS A 202 9.96 14.17 1.36
N LEU A 203 10.80 13.24 0.90
CA LEU A 203 10.60 12.56 -0.38
C LEU A 203 9.30 11.75 -0.42
N ALA A 204 8.98 11.02 0.66
CA ALA A 204 7.79 10.16 0.73
C ALA A 204 6.48 10.95 0.91
N SER A 205 6.53 12.16 1.45
CA SER A 205 5.33 13.01 1.67
C SER A 205 4.97 13.90 0.49
N GLY A 206 5.82 13.97 -0.55
CA GLY A 206 5.59 14.81 -1.73
C GLY A 206 5.52 16.31 -1.41
N LYS A 207 6.06 16.73 -0.25
CA LYS A 207 6.13 18.12 0.22
C LYS A 207 7.57 18.59 0.38
#